data_AF-A0A3N6NEN1-F1
#
_entry.id   AF-A0A3N6NEN1-F1
#
_cell.length_a   1.000
_cell.length_b   1.000
_cell.length_c   1.000
_cell.angle_alpha   90.00
_cell.angle_beta   90.00
_cell.angle_gamma   90.00
#
_symmetry.space_group_name_H-M   'P 1'
#
loop_
_entity.id
_entity.type
_entity.pdbx_description
1 polymer ?
#
loop_
_entity_poly.entity_id
_entity_poly.type
_entity_poly.pdbx_seq_one_letter_code
_entity_poly.pdbx_strand_id
1 'polypeptide(L)'
;MHRQDRETDPHLVATFRLTRAVAAQRLVVSVVAFFAFAYGFGYVLATRRGRALEPIVIAPASLESAGLSVLAAIVLVGFVVVAHEAVHGIAMARYGGSPRYGVGVSHFLLPDAYAETDGTTYSRREMLAILLAPFVTITTAGLVAMAIYPTPLLLAPLAVNAAGSVGDLWMAVTLCRYSDDVRVSGLPDGGQGFGIYASSERPIDRHPGVSILSSMMTGTVWTFVVVGTSVLAVVLLSLAFASGNVVVGDPDGWWFLVRHEVRAGGGAILEIGTPFVAALSLGGGVLWTVLVTAVRRTA
;
A
#
# COMPACT_ATOMS: atom_id res chain seq x y z
N MET A 1 22.50 48.02 -16.35
CA MET A 1 22.39 47.29 -15.06
C MET A 1 21.56 46.03 -15.33
N HIS A 2 22.20 44.97 -15.84
CA HIS A 2 21.54 43.68 -16.09
C HIS A 2 21.53 42.91 -14.77
N ARG A 3 20.34 42.69 -14.21
CA ARG A 3 20.14 41.72 -13.14
C ARG A 3 20.32 40.35 -13.80
N GLN A 4 21.51 39.76 -13.65
CA GLN A 4 21.67 38.33 -13.84
C GLN A 4 20.79 37.68 -12.79
N ASP A 5 19.63 37.18 -13.19
CA ASP A 5 18.95 36.14 -12.43
C ASP A 5 19.94 34.97 -12.39
N ARG A 6 20.66 34.84 -11.27
CA ARG A 6 21.39 33.63 -10.94
C ARG A 6 20.34 32.54 -10.89
N GLU A 7 20.28 31.74 -11.95
CA GLU A 7 19.67 30.42 -11.93
C GLU A 7 20.46 29.63 -10.87
N THR A 8 19.99 29.70 -9.63
CA THR A 8 20.61 29.00 -8.50
C THR A 8 20.51 27.52 -8.78
N ASP A 9 21.65 26.83 -8.79
CA ASP A 9 21.69 25.38 -8.94
C ASP A 9 20.68 24.73 -7.97
N PRO A 10 19.82 23.81 -8.44
CA PRO A 10 18.84 23.17 -7.59
C PRO A 10 19.54 22.49 -6.41
N HIS A 11 19.33 23.00 -5.19
CA HIS A 11 19.97 22.43 -4.02
C HIS A 11 19.10 21.31 -3.42
N LEU A 12 19.77 20.26 -2.96
CA LEU A 12 19.15 19.07 -2.42
C LEU A 12 18.55 19.34 -1.03
N VAL A 13 17.25 19.14 -0.90
CA VAL A 13 16.47 19.42 0.32
C VAL A 13 16.33 18.19 1.19
N ALA A 14 16.05 17.05 0.55
CA ALA A 14 15.82 15.79 1.22
C ALA A 14 16.17 14.62 0.31
N THR A 15 16.68 13.55 0.92
CA THR A 15 16.95 12.28 0.23
C THR A 15 16.14 11.18 0.88
N PHE A 16 15.57 10.33 0.03
CA PHE A 16 14.84 9.14 0.46
C PHE A 16 15.51 7.95 -0.20
N ARG A 17 16.23 7.16 0.60
CA ARG A 17 16.95 5.98 0.13
C ARG A 17 16.11 4.73 0.37
N LEU A 18 16.07 3.86 -0.63
CA LEU A 18 15.52 2.52 -0.46
C LEU A 18 16.56 1.63 0.21
N THR A 19 16.58 1.64 1.54
CA THR A 19 17.43 0.74 2.33
C THR A 19 16.76 -0.62 2.52
N ARG A 20 17.51 -1.64 2.94
CA ARG A 20 16.95 -2.98 3.28
C ARG A 20 15.83 -2.91 4.32
N ALA A 21 16.01 -2.09 5.36
CA ALA A 21 15.02 -1.92 6.41
C ALA A 21 13.74 -1.26 5.87
N VAL A 22 13.88 -0.24 5.02
CA VAL A 22 12.73 0.41 4.36
C VAL A 22 12.03 -0.57 3.42
N ALA A 23 12.77 -1.35 2.62
CA ALA A 23 12.21 -2.35 1.73
C ALA A 23 11.43 -3.43 2.52
N ALA A 24 11.98 -3.94 3.63
CA ALA A 24 11.30 -4.89 4.49
C ALA A 24 10.04 -4.30 5.13
N GLN A 25 10.10 -3.06 5.62
CA GLN A 25 8.93 -2.37 6.15
C GLN A 25 7.85 -2.20 5.07
N ARG A 26 8.24 -1.82 3.84
CA ARG A 26 7.33 -1.68 2.70
C ARG A 26 6.63 -2.99 2.38
N LEU A 27 7.39 -4.09 2.35
CA LEU A 27 6.85 -5.42 2.10
C LEU A 27 5.75 -5.78 3.11
N VAL A 28 6.01 -5.58 4.40
CA VAL A 28 5.00 -5.85 5.45
C VAL A 28 3.75 -5.02 5.21
N VAL A 29 3.88 -3.72 4.93
CA VAL A 29 2.74 -2.84 4.66
C VAL A 29 2.01 -3.25 3.37
N SER A 30 2.72 -3.67 2.32
CA SER A 30 2.11 -4.16 1.07
C SER A 30 1.33 -5.46 1.26
N VAL A 31 1.85 -6.42 2.04
CA VAL A 31 1.11 -7.65 2.38
C VAL A 31 -0.17 -7.32 3.13
N VAL A 32 -0.09 -6.42 4.11
CA VAL A 32 -1.24 -5.98 4.89
C VAL A 32 -2.25 -5.25 4.01
N ALA A 33 -1.77 -4.36 3.14
CA ALA A 33 -2.59 -3.65 2.18
C ALA A 33 -3.28 -4.61 1.21
N PHE A 34 -2.60 -5.65 0.72
CA PHE A 34 -3.20 -6.67 -0.15
C PHE A 34 -4.45 -7.26 0.48
N PHE A 35 -4.37 -7.76 1.72
CA PHE A 35 -5.52 -8.35 2.40
C PHE A 35 -6.60 -7.32 2.73
N ALA A 36 -6.22 -6.12 3.19
CA ALA A 36 -7.18 -5.05 3.50
C ALA A 36 -7.96 -4.60 2.25
N PHE A 37 -7.29 -4.41 1.12
CA PHE A 37 -7.92 -4.05 -0.14
C PHE A 37 -8.73 -5.22 -0.73
N ALA A 38 -8.23 -6.46 -0.68
CA ALA A 38 -9.00 -7.63 -1.11
C ALA A 38 -10.32 -7.74 -0.34
N TYR A 39 -10.27 -7.54 0.99
CA TYR A 39 -11.44 -7.51 1.85
C TYR A 39 -12.39 -6.34 1.50
N GLY A 40 -11.85 -5.14 1.34
CA GLY A 40 -12.62 -3.95 0.95
C GLY A 40 -13.32 -4.11 -0.40
N PHE A 41 -12.62 -4.60 -1.42
CA PHE A 41 -13.22 -4.92 -2.71
C PHE A 41 -14.23 -6.05 -2.61
N GLY A 42 -14.02 -7.03 -1.72
CA GLY A 42 -15.00 -8.06 -1.40
C GLY A 42 -16.31 -7.46 -0.88
N TYR A 43 -16.22 -6.46 0.01
CA TYR A 43 -17.38 -5.73 0.52
C TYR A 43 -18.10 -4.94 -0.59
N VAL A 44 -17.35 -4.26 -1.46
CA VAL A 44 -17.91 -3.57 -2.64
C VAL A 44 -18.64 -4.56 -3.54
N LEU A 45 -18.04 -5.71 -3.84
CA LEU A 45 -18.65 -6.76 -4.65
C LEU A 45 -19.91 -7.33 -4.00
N ALA A 46 -19.90 -7.58 -2.69
CA ALA A 46 -21.05 -8.08 -1.95
C ALA A 46 -22.21 -7.07 -2.01
N THR A 47 -21.92 -5.80 -1.76
CA THR A 47 -22.88 -4.69 -1.87
C THR A 47 -23.44 -4.59 -3.29
N ARG A 48 -22.58 -4.68 -4.31
CA ARG A 48 -23.00 -4.66 -5.73
C ARG A 48 -23.91 -5.83 -6.10
N ARG A 49 -23.76 -6.97 -5.43
CA ARG A 49 -24.61 -8.17 -5.57
C ARG A 49 -25.86 -8.13 -4.67
N GLY A 50 -26.05 -7.10 -3.84
CA GLY A 50 -27.19 -6.98 -2.94
C GLY A 50 -27.18 -7.95 -1.76
N ARG A 51 -25.99 -8.40 -1.32
CA ARG A 51 -25.82 -9.35 -0.22
C ARG A 51 -24.79 -8.87 0.80
N ALA A 52 -24.85 -9.41 2.00
CA ALA A 52 -23.79 -9.22 3.00
C ALA A 52 -22.49 -9.89 2.55
N LEU A 53 -21.36 -9.42 3.07
CA LEU A 53 -20.07 -10.08 2.88
C LEU A 53 -20.09 -11.42 3.60
N GLU A 54 -19.93 -12.51 2.86
CA GLU A 54 -19.86 -13.86 3.44
C GLU A 54 -18.53 -14.05 4.20
N PRO A 55 -18.53 -14.90 5.24
CA PRO A 55 -17.30 -15.32 5.90
C PRO A 55 -16.28 -15.90 4.91
N ILE A 56 -15.00 -15.67 5.18
CA ILE A 56 -13.90 -16.16 4.36
C ILE A 56 -13.81 -17.68 4.55
N VAL A 57 -14.01 -18.43 3.46
CA VAL A 57 -13.91 -19.90 3.49
C VAL A 57 -12.51 -20.30 3.05
N ILE A 58 -11.80 -21.01 3.92
CA ILE A 58 -10.50 -21.61 3.66
C ILE A 58 -10.75 -23.07 3.33
N ALA A 59 -10.65 -23.42 2.05
CA ALA A 59 -10.81 -24.79 1.59
C ALA A 59 -9.56 -25.63 1.92
N PRO A 60 -9.72 -26.93 2.23
CA PRO A 60 -8.58 -27.84 2.32
C PRO A 60 -7.89 -27.93 0.96
N ALA A 61 -6.57 -27.77 0.94
CA ALA A 61 -5.79 -27.82 -0.29
C ALA A 61 -5.06 -29.17 -0.42
N SER A 62 -5.22 -29.84 -1.56
CA SER A 62 -4.31 -30.91 -1.98
C SER A 62 -3.02 -30.32 -2.55
N LEU A 63 -1.92 -31.08 -2.57
CA LEU A 63 -0.64 -30.60 -3.12
C LEU A 63 -0.77 -30.13 -4.58
N GLU A 64 -1.57 -30.84 -5.38
CA GLU A 64 -1.86 -30.48 -6.78
C GLU A 64 -2.63 -29.16 -6.88
N SER A 65 -3.75 -29.03 -6.15
CA SER A 65 -4.56 -27.81 -6.16
C SER A 65 -3.79 -26.60 -5.61
N ALA A 66 -2.93 -26.81 -4.62
CA ALA A 66 -2.02 -25.81 -4.09
C ALA A 66 -1.01 -25.37 -5.15
N GLY A 67 -0.37 -26.32 -5.84
CA GLY A 67 0.57 -26.04 -6.92
C GLY A 67 -0.05 -25.21 -8.05
N LEU A 68 -1.25 -25.59 -8.50
CA LEU A 68 -1.98 -24.85 -9.53
C LEU A 68 -2.37 -23.44 -9.04
N SER A 69 -2.82 -23.31 -7.79
CA SER A 69 -3.18 -22.01 -7.21
C SER A 69 -1.97 -21.08 -7.10
N VAL A 70 -0.81 -21.61 -6.70
CA VAL A 70 0.44 -20.85 -6.65
C VAL A 70 0.87 -20.41 -8.05
N LEU A 71 0.83 -21.31 -9.04
CA LEU A 71 1.15 -20.95 -10.42
C LEU A 71 0.22 -19.87 -10.97
N ALA A 72 -1.09 -20.02 -10.75
CA ALA A 72 -2.09 -19.03 -11.16
C ALA A 72 -1.84 -17.68 -10.47
N ALA A 73 -1.49 -17.68 -9.18
CA ALA A 73 -1.15 -16.47 -8.45
C ALA A 73 0.12 -15.78 -9.01
N ILE A 74 1.17 -16.54 -9.32
CA ILE A 74 2.41 -16.01 -9.92
C ILE A 74 2.11 -15.36 -11.28
N VAL A 75 1.36 -16.04 -12.14
CA VAL A 75 0.98 -15.53 -13.47
C VAL A 75 0.14 -14.26 -13.33
N LEU A 76 -0.85 -14.26 -12.44
CA LEU A 76 -1.70 -13.11 -12.17
C LEU A 76 -0.90 -11.92 -11.67
N VAL A 77 -0.03 -12.13 -10.68
CA VAL A 77 0.83 -11.07 -10.12
C VAL A 77 1.73 -10.51 -11.22
N GLY A 78 2.38 -11.37 -12.02
CA GLY A 78 3.22 -10.92 -13.13
C GLY A 78 2.46 -10.06 -14.14
N PHE A 79 1.23 -10.46 -14.51
CA PHE A 79 0.39 -9.68 -15.41
C PHE A 79 0.02 -8.30 -14.83
N VAL A 80 -0.39 -8.25 -13.55
CA VAL A 80 -0.74 -7.00 -12.89
C VAL A 80 0.47 -6.08 -12.74
N VAL A 81 1.64 -6.62 -12.39
CA VAL A 81 2.89 -5.85 -12.30
C VAL A 81 3.27 -5.25 -13.65
N VAL A 82 3.21 -6.03 -14.74
CA VAL A 82 3.47 -5.49 -16.09
C VAL A 82 2.50 -4.36 -16.45
N ALA A 83 1.21 -4.55 -16.18
CA ALA A 83 0.20 -3.51 -16.42
C ALA A 83 0.45 -2.26 -15.56
N HIS A 84 0.84 -2.44 -14.30
CA HIS A 84 1.15 -1.37 -13.36
C HIS A 84 2.33 -0.52 -13.86
N GLU A 85 3.46 -1.17 -14.15
CA GLU A 85 4.64 -0.47 -14.66
C GLU A 85 4.38 0.19 -16.02
N ALA A 86 3.61 -0.45 -16.90
CA ALA A 86 3.24 0.15 -18.19
C ALA A 86 2.45 1.46 -18.01
N VAL A 87 1.54 1.53 -17.03
CA VAL A 87 0.80 2.77 -16.73
C VAL A 87 1.74 3.85 -16.18
N HIS A 88 2.67 3.49 -15.29
CA HIS A 88 3.74 4.40 -14.85
C HIS A 88 4.53 4.95 -16.03
N GLY A 89 4.99 4.08 -16.94
CA GLY A 89 5.76 4.49 -18.11
C GLY A 89 4.97 5.37 -19.08
N ILE A 90 3.69 5.10 -19.31
CA ILE A 90 2.80 5.98 -20.09
C ILE A 90 2.70 7.36 -19.44
N ALA A 91 2.53 7.42 -18.12
CA ALA A 91 2.48 8.68 -17.39
C ALA A 91 3.82 9.44 -17.46
N MET A 92 4.95 8.75 -17.33
CA MET A 92 6.28 9.34 -17.50
C MET A 92 6.48 9.92 -18.90
N ALA A 93 6.14 9.15 -19.95
CA ALA A 93 6.24 9.60 -21.34
C ALA A 93 5.38 10.84 -21.60
N ARG A 94 4.19 10.91 -20.99
CA ARG A 94 3.31 12.09 -21.09
C ARG A 94 3.94 13.37 -20.54
N TYR A 95 4.88 13.26 -19.60
CA TYR A 95 5.59 14.39 -18.99
C TYR A 95 7.04 14.52 -19.47
N GLY A 96 7.38 13.94 -20.63
CA GLY A 96 8.68 14.12 -21.28
C GLY A 96 9.77 13.16 -20.81
N GLY A 97 9.44 12.18 -19.97
CA GLY A 97 10.35 11.08 -19.64
C GLY A 97 10.52 10.10 -20.81
N SER A 98 11.63 9.37 -20.82
CA SER A 98 11.89 8.27 -21.75
C SER A 98 11.88 6.95 -20.95
N PRO A 99 10.68 6.36 -20.69
CA PRO A 99 10.56 5.25 -19.77
C PRO A 99 11.34 4.03 -20.27
N ARG A 100 12.16 3.48 -19.38
CA ARG A 100 12.86 2.22 -19.55
C ARG A 100 12.32 1.24 -18.53
N TYR A 101 11.99 0.05 -18.98
CA TYR A 101 11.45 -1.01 -18.14
C TYR A 101 12.55 -2.01 -17.79
N GLY A 102 12.56 -2.47 -16.55
CA GLY A 102 13.48 -3.48 -16.08
C GLY A 102 12.83 -4.45 -15.10
N VAL A 103 13.45 -5.61 -14.95
CA VAL A 103 13.20 -6.52 -13.84
C VAL A 103 14.49 -6.61 -13.06
N GLY A 104 14.46 -6.15 -11.82
CA GLY A 104 15.55 -6.23 -10.86
C GLY A 104 15.20 -7.15 -9.70
N VAL A 105 16.14 -7.25 -8.77
CA VAL A 105 15.88 -7.81 -7.44
C VAL A 105 16.29 -6.74 -6.44
N SER A 106 15.31 -6.09 -5.81
CA SER A 106 15.63 -5.05 -4.83
C SER A 106 16.26 -5.70 -3.59
N HIS A 107 17.53 -5.39 -3.35
CA HIS A 107 18.34 -5.88 -2.21
C HIS A 107 18.29 -7.40 -1.96
N PHE A 108 18.16 -8.23 -3.00
CA PHE A 108 18.04 -9.70 -2.89
C PHE A 108 16.79 -10.21 -2.13
N LEU A 109 15.81 -9.35 -1.85
CA LEU A 109 14.62 -9.75 -1.08
C LEU A 109 13.44 -10.12 -1.98
N LEU A 110 13.20 -9.39 -3.08
CA LEU A 110 12.07 -9.64 -3.98
C LEU A 110 12.40 -9.25 -5.43
N PRO A 111 11.86 -9.97 -6.43
CA PRO A 111 11.82 -9.49 -7.80
C PRO A 111 11.01 -8.19 -7.84
N ASP A 112 11.60 -7.17 -8.44
CA ASP A 112 11.03 -5.83 -8.55
C ASP A 112 10.98 -5.50 -10.05
N ALA A 113 9.83 -5.07 -10.55
CA ALA A 113 9.74 -4.55 -11.91
C ALA A 113 9.60 -3.04 -11.79
N TYR A 114 10.33 -2.31 -12.63
CA TYR A 114 10.36 -0.86 -12.53
C TYR A 114 10.28 -0.22 -13.90
N ALA A 115 9.56 0.89 -13.97
CA ALA A 115 9.71 1.92 -14.99
C ALA A 115 10.57 3.06 -14.43
N GLU A 116 11.66 3.40 -15.11
CA GLU A 116 12.54 4.50 -14.73
C GLU A 116 12.81 5.41 -15.93
N THR A 117 13.16 6.67 -15.67
CA THR A 117 13.63 7.60 -16.70
C THR A 117 14.97 8.19 -16.26
N ASP A 118 15.93 8.21 -17.18
CA ASP A 118 17.23 8.80 -16.93
C ASP A 118 17.19 10.31 -17.23
N GLY A 119 17.85 11.12 -16.40
CA GLY A 119 18.09 12.55 -16.66
C GLY A 119 16.84 13.44 -16.68
N THR A 120 15.66 12.92 -16.32
CA THR A 120 14.43 13.72 -16.27
C THR A 120 14.15 14.17 -14.85
N THR A 121 13.90 15.47 -14.67
CA THR A 121 13.49 16.03 -13.39
C THR A 121 12.04 16.47 -13.48
N TYR A 122 11.18 15.89 -12.65
CA TYR A 122 9.76 16.21 -12.63
C TYR A 122 9.44 17.30 -11.62
N SER A 123 8.44 18.13 -11.92
CA SER A 123 7.80 18.96 -10.89
C SER A 123 7.05 18.07 -9.89
N ARG A 124 6.76 18.61 -8.71
CA ARG A 124 5.92 17.93 -7.70
C ARG A 124 4.62 17.39 -8.29
N ARG A 125 3.92 18.18 -9.11
CA ARG A 125 2.60 17.81 -9.68
C ARG A 125 2.70 16.69 -10.70
N GLU A 126 3.71 16.74 -11.56
CA GLU A 126 3.96 15.69 -12.56
C GLU A 126 4.32 14.37 -11.86
N MET A 127 5.21 14.43 -10.86
CA MET A 127 5.57 13.24 -10.08
C MET A 127 4.37 12.66 -9.34
N LEU A 128 3.51 13.48 -8.74
CA LEU A 128 2.26 13.00 -8.12
C LEU A 128 1.34 12.31 -9.12
N ALA A 129 1.21 12.86 -10.33
CA ALA A 129 0.40 12.25 -11.38
C ALA A 129 0.96 10.89 -11.82
N ILE A 130 2.28 10.77 -11.95
CA ILE A 130 2.97 9.53 -12.30
C ILE A 130 2.74 8.49 -11.20
N LEU A 131 3.07 8.81 -9.94
CA LEU A 131 2.93 7.89 -8.79
C LEU A 131 1.50 7.38 -8.62
N LEU A 132 0.49 8.23 -8.80
CA LEU A 132 -0.91 7.85 -8.60
C LEU A 132 -1.53 7.16 -9.82
N ALA A 133 -0.87 7.20 -10.99
CA ALA A 133 -1.48 6.75 -12.24
C ALA A 133 -1.92 5.28 -12.22
N PRO A 134 -1.11 4.31 -11.78
CA PRO A 134 -1.54 2.91 -11.78
C PRO A 134 -2.63 2.64 -10.75
N PHE A 135 -2.49 3.19 -9.54
CA PHE A 135 -3.50 3.03 -8.49
C PHE A 135 -4.85 3.54 -8.98
N VAL A 136 -4.91 4.77 -9.51
CA VAL A 136 -6.16 5.37 -9.97
C VAL A 136 -6.70 4.65 -11.21
N THR A 137 -5.88 4.43 -12.23
CA THR A 137 -6.32 3.90 -13.53
C THR A 137 -6.79 2.46 -13.42
N ILE A 138 -5.96 1.57 -12.87
CA ILE A 138 -6.24 0.13 -12.79
C ILE A 138 -7.38 -0.12 -11.80
N THR A 139 -7.39 0.56 -10.66
CA THR A 139 -8.47 0.40 -9.68
C THR A 139 -9.80 0.90 -10.23
N THR A 140 -9.83 2.07 -10.87
CA THR A 140 -11.07 2.59 -11.48
C THR A 140 -11.56 1.66 -12.58
N ALA A 141 -10.68 1.20 -13.47
CA ALA A 141 -11.03 0.26 -14.53
C ALA A 141 -11.60 -1.06 -13.96
N GLY A 142 -10.97 -1.62 -12.93
CA GLY A 142 -11.44 -2.85 -12.29
C GLY A 142 -12.74 -2.66 -11.50
N LEU A 143 -12.97 -1.51 -10.86
CA LEU A 143 -14.24 -1.18 -10.23
C LEU A 143 -15.38 -1.01 -11.24
N VAL A 144 -15.11 -0.36 -12.37
CA VAL A 144 -16.06 -0.27 -13.50
C VAL A 144 -16.37 -1.66 -14.06
N ALA A 145 -15.34 -2.48 -14.29
CA ALA A 145 -15.51 -3.87 -14.72
C ALA A 145 -16.32 -4.68 -13.70
N MET A 146 -16.10 -4.49 -12.40
CA MET A 146 -16.87 -5.14 -11.33
C MET A 146 -18.32 -4.67 -11.30
N ALA A 147 -18.58 -3.39 -11.59
CA ALA A 147 -19.93 -2.85 -11.66
C ALA A 147 -20.73 -3.44 -12.84
N ILE A 148 -20.06 -3.71 -13.98
CA ILE A 148 -20.65 -4.32 -15.17
C ILE A 148 -20.79 -5.84 -14.99
N TYR A 149 -19.73 -6.50 -14.52
CA TYR A 149 -19.65 -7.95 -14.32
C TYR A 149 -19.18 -8.23 -12.89
N PRO A 150 -20.10 -8.36 -11.91
CA PRO A 150 -19.75 -8.51 -10.50
C PRO A 150 -19.21 -9.91 -10.21
N THR A 151 -17.91 -10.11 -10.46
CA THR A 151 -17.18 -11.38 -10.30
C THR A 151 -16.09 -11.29 -9.23
N PRO A 152 -15.88 -12.35 -8.41
CA PRO A 152 -14.77 -12.40 -7.45
C PRO A 152 -13.39 -12.45 -8.13
N LEU A 153 -13.32 -12.78 -9.43
CA LEU A 153 -12.06 -12.84 -10.17
C LEU A 153 -11.32 -11.50 -10.21
N LEU A 154 -12.02 -10.38 -9.99
CA LEU A 154 -11.43 -9.04 -9.96
C LEU A 154 -10.80 -8.69 -8.60
N LEU A 155 -11.09 -9.43 -7.54
CA LEU A 155 -10.62 -9.10 -6.19
C LEU A 155 -9.10 -9.21 -6.08
N ALA A 156 -8.54 -10.33 -6.54
CA ALA A 156 -7.11 -10.57 -6.50
C ALA A 156 -6.30 -9.56 -7.34
N PRO A 157 -6.57 -9.31 -8.64
CA PRO A 157 -5.79 -8.34 -9.41
C PRO A 157 -5.90 -6.92 -8.87
N LEU A 158 -7.08 -6.50 -8.40
CA LEU A 158 -7.25 -5.18 -7.77
C LEU A 158 -6.45 -5.05 -6.47
N ALA A 159 -6.45 -6.09 -5.64
CA ALA A 159 -5.67 -6.14 -4.40
C ALA A 159 -4.17 -6.14 -4.66
N VAL A 160 -3.69 -6.89 -5.67
CA VAL A 160 -2.28 -6.88 -6.09
C VAL A 160 -1.87 -5.47 -6.53
N ASN A 161 -2.68 -4.81 -7.38
CA ASN A 161 -2.40 -3.44 -7.83
C ASN A 161 -2.32 -2.46 -6.65
N ALA A 162 -3.27 -2.53 -5.73
CA ALA A 162 -3.30 -1.66 -4.55
C ALA A 162 -2.10 -1.89 -3.62
N ALA A 163 -1.71 -3.16 -3.42
CA ALA A 163 -0.54 -3.54 -2.64
C ALA A 163 0.78 -3.08 -3.29
N GLY A 164 0.89 -3.20 -4.62
CA GLY A 164 2.03 -2.69 -5.40
C GLY A 164 2.14 -1.16 -5.30
N SER A 165 1.01 -0.46 -5.25
CA SER A 165 0.96 1.01 -5.16
C SER A 165 1.36 1.56 -3.78
N VAL A 166 1.64 0.74 -2.76
CA VAL A 166 1.95 1.22 -1.40
C VAL A 166 3.21 2.09 -1.36
N GLY A 167 4.23 1.75 -2.17
CA GLY A 167 5.43 2.58 -2.33
C GLY A 167 5.09 3.95 -2.90
N ASP A 168 4.32 3.95 -3.99
CA ASP A 168 3.92 5.15 -4.72
C ASP A 168 3.05 6.07 -3.88
N LEU A 169 2.04 5.52 -3.20
CA LEU A 169 1.14 6.27 -2.32
C LEU A 169 1.91 6.92 -1.17
N TRP A 170 2.90 6.22 -0.61
CA TRP A 170 3.74 6.81 0.43
C TRP A 170 4.61 7.94 -0.10
N MET A 171 5.22 7.76 -1.27
CA MET A 171 6.01 8.81 -1.90
C MET A 171 5.11 10.02 -2.22
N ALA A 172 3.92 9.80 -2.75
CA ALA A 172 2.94 10.85 -3.03
C ALA A 172 2.54 11.62 -1.77
N VAL A 173 2.20 10.93 -0.68
CA VAL A 173 1.89 11.56 0.62
C VAL A 173 3.09 12.33 1.17
N THR A 174 4.31 11.83 0.95
CA THR A 174 5.55 12.51 1.36
C THR A 174 5.72 13.81 0.57
N LEU A 175 5.55 13.79 -0.75
CA LEU A 175 5.61 14.96 -1.62
C LEU A 175 4.52 15.99 -1.29
N CYS A 176 3.36 15.56 -0.79
CA CYS A 176 2.32 16.47 -0.30
C CYS A 176 2.69 17.28 0.93
N ARG A 177 3.80 16.97 1.60
CA ARG A 177 4.32 17.78 2.71
C ARG A 177 5.20 18.92 2.24
N TYR A 178 5.62 18.93 0.97
CA TYR A 178 6.49 19.95 0.40
C TYR A 178 5.67 20.90 -0.48
N SER A 179 6.18 22.11 -0.66
CA SER A 179 5.60 23.16 -1.51
C SER A 179 5.63 22.79 -3.00
N ASP A 180 4.89 23.53 -3.82
CA ASP A 180 4.72 23.26 -5.26
C ASP A 180 5.96 23.52 -6.12
N ASP A 181 6.92 24.29 -5.62
CA ASP A 181 8.14 24.71 -6.31
C ASP A 181 9.28 23.69 -6.23
N VAL A 182 9.07 22.56 -5.53
CA VAL A 182 10.06 21.48 -5.45
C VAL A 182 10.05 20.62 -6.72
N ARG A 183 11.23 20.11 -7.04
CA ARG A 183 11.47 19.17 -8.12
C ARG A 183 11.90 17.81 -7.56
N VAL A 184 11.63 16.75 -8.31
CA VAL A 184 11.93 15.37 -7.93
C VAL A 184 12.74 14.72 -9.03
N SER A 185 13.86 14.10 -8.65
CA SER A 185 14.69 13.28 -9.54
C SER A 185 15.33 12.12 -8.77
N GLY A 186 16.04 11.24 -9.47
CA GLY A 186 16.89 10.23 -8.86
C GLY A 186 17.98 10.84 -7.98
N LEU A 187 18.61 10.02 -7.14
CA LEU A 187 19.65 10.48 -6.21
C LEU A 187 20.93 10.90 -6.97
N PRO A 188 21.68 11.92 -6.48
CA PRO A 188 22.89 12.40 -7.15
C PRO A 188 23.99 11.35 -7.29
N ASP A 189 24.02 10.39 -6.36
CA ASP A 189 25.00 9.30 -6.34
C ASP A 189 24.55 8.07 -7.14
N GLY A 190 23.42 8.15 -7.86
CA GLY A 190 22.87 7.03 -8.61
C GLY A 190 22.38 5.87 -7.75
N GLY A 191 22.25 6.07 -6.43
CA GLY A 191 21.69 5.07 -5.53
C GLY A 191 20.18 4.91 -5.71
N GLN A 192 19.63 3.79 -5.21
CA GLN A 192 18.18 3.56 -5.23
C GLN A 192 17.44 4.50 -4.28
N GLY A 193 16.49 5.25 -4.84
CA GLY A 193 15.69 6.23 -4.11
C GLY A 193 15.42 7.47 -4.93
N PHE A 194 15.04 8.56 -4.25
CA PHE A 194 14.80 9.84 -4.90
C PHE A 194 15.26 11.01 -4.04
N GLY A 195 15.62 12.11 -4.72
CA GLY A 195 15.91 13.40 -4.11
C GLY A 195 14.76 14.38 -4.34
N ILE A 196 14.56 15.27 -3.37
CA ILE A 196 13.72 16.47 -3.50
C ILE A 196 14.65 17.68 -3.58
N TYR A 197 14.46 18.50 -4.60
CA TYR A 197 15.31 19.64 -4.93
C TYR A 197 14.49 20.93 -4.90
N ALA A 198 15.03 21.98 -4.29
CA ALA A 198 14.42 23.29 -4.28
C ALA A 198 14.89 24.10 -5.49
N SER A 199 13.98 24.89 -6.07
CA SER A 199 14.30 25.84 -7.13
C SER A 199 14.76 27.20 -6.60
N SER A 200 14.61 27.48 -5.31
CA SER A 200 15.03 28.74 -4.68
C SER A 200 15.64 28.49 -3.29
N GLU A 201 16.52 29.38 -2.83
CA GLU A 201 17.10 29.36 -1.46
C GLU A 201 16.08 29.66 -0.35
N ARG A 202 14.79 29.86 -0.68
CA ARG A 202 13.77 30.14 0.32
C ARG A 202 13.53 28.90 1.19
N PRO A 203 13.31 29.08 2.51
CA PRO A 203 12.89 27.98 3.37
C PRO A 203 11.64 27.31 2.80
N ILE A 204 11.69 26.00 2.58
CA ILE A 204 10.52 25.25 2.12
C ILE A 204 9.55 25.08 3.28
N ASP A 205 8.36 25.65 3.11
CA ASP A 205 7.25 25.45 4.02
C ASP A 205 6.77 24.00 3.96
N ARG A 206 6.71 23.34 5.12
CA ARG A 206 6.10 22.02 5.25
C ARG A 206 4.67 22.15 5.73
N HIS A 207 3.72 21.55 5.01
CA HIS A 207 2.30 21.63 5.39
C HIS A 207 2.01 20.80 6.66
N PRO A 208 1.69 21.44 7.80
CA PRO A 208 1.55 20.74 9.09
C PRO A 208 0.35 19.78 9.11
N GLY A 209 -0.75 20.10 8.41
CA GLY A 209 -1.94 19.25 8.35
C GLY A 209 -1.67 17.88 7.70
N VAL A 210 -0.83 17.83 6.66
CA VAL A 210 -0.42 16.58 6.01
C VAL A 210 0.47 15.75 6.95
N SER A 211 1.28 16.40 7.80
CA SER A 211 2.06 15.68 8.83
C SER A 211 1.13 14.99 9.83
N ILE A 212 0.12 15.69 10.35
CA ILE A 212 -0.84 15.12 11.32
C ILE A 212 -1.58 13.93 10.70
N LEU A 213 -2.15 14.11 9.50
CA LEU A 213 -2.86 13.04 8.79
C LEU A 213 -1.97 11.82 8.56
N SER A 214 -0.72 12.04 8.14
CA SER A 214 0.21 10.95 7.90
C SER A 214 0.62 10.20 9.17
N SER A 215 0.73 10.89 10.30
CA SER A 215 0.93 10.26 11.60
C SER A 215 -0.27 9.42 11.98
N MET A 216 -1.49 9.92 11.77
CA MET A 216 -2.71 9.16 12.04
C MET A 216 -2.79 7.90 11.20
N MET A 217 -2.55 8.00 9.89
CA MET A 217 -2.52 6.85 8.99
C MET A 217 -1.44 5.84 9.38
N THR A 218 -0.26 6.30 9.79
CA THR A 218 0.82 5.43 10.25
C THR A 218 0.39 4.64 11.50
N GLY A 219 -0.19 5.32 12.49
CA GLY A 219 -0.69 4.67 13.69
C GLY A 219 -1.83 3.69 13.38
N THR A 220 -2.76 4.07 12.50
CA THR A 220 -3.87 3.19 12.08
C THR A 220 -3.37 1.91 11.43
N VAL A 221 -2.42 2.02 10.49
CA VAL A 221 -1.82 0.84 9.84
C VAL A 221 -1.10 -0.03 10.86
N TRP A 222 -0.26 0.55 11.73
CA TRP A 222 0.49 -0.24 12.71
C TRP A 222 -0.42 -0.93 13.72
N THR A 223 -1.47 -0.27 14.21
CA THR A 223 -2.46 -0.90 15.08
C THR A 223 -3.16 -2.05 14.38
N PHE A 224 -3.55 -1.87 13.11
CA PHE A 224 -4.14 -2.95 12.31
C PHE A 224 -3.18 -4.14 12.15
N VAL A 225 -1.89 -3.88 11.87
CA VAL A 225 -0.86 -4.93 11.77
C VAL A 225 -0.72 -5.70 13.08
N VAL A 226 -0.62 -4.99 14.20
CA VAL A 226 -0.48 -5.61 15.52
C VAL A 226 -1.70 -6.46 15.84
N VAL A 227 -2.92 -5.91 15.71
CA VAL A 227 -4.17 -6.65 15.96
C VAL A 227 -4.27 -7.88 15.06
N GLY A 228 -4.01 -7.74 13.76
CA GLY A 228 -4.07 -8.85 12.81
C GLY A 228 -3.03 -9.93 13.11
N THR A 229 -1.80 -9.55 13.45
CA THR A 229 -0.73 -10.50 13.81
C THR A 229 -1.05 -11.22 15.12
N SER A 230 -1.59 -10.50 16.12
CA SER A 230 -2.03 -11.10 17.38
C SER A 230 -3.17 -12.11 17.16
N VAL A 231 -4.17 -11.75 16.35
CA VAL A 231 -5.26 -12.67 15.96
C VAL A 231 -4.71 -13.91 15.27
N LEU A 232 -3.83 -13.73 14.28
CA LEU A 232 -3.20 -14.85 13.57
C LEU A 232 -2.41 -15.75 14.53
N ALA A 233 -1.63 -15.17 15.44
CA ALA A 233 -0.88 -15.92 16.43
C ALA A 233 -1.81 -16.75 17.34
N VAL A 234 -2.93 -16.19 17.80
CA VAL A 234 -3.93 -16.92 18.60
C VAL A 234 -4.54 -18.07 17.81
N VAL A 235 -4.88 -17.86 16.53
CA VAL A 235 -5.40 -18.91 15.64
C VAL A 235 -4.37 -20.03 15.46
N LEU A 236 -3.12 -19.70 15.15
CA LEU A 236 -2.05 -20.69 14.98
C LEU A 236 -1.76 -21.47 16.26
N LEU A 237 -1.76 -20.80 17.42
CA LEU A 237 -1.61 -21.46 18.72
C LEU A 237 -2.79 -22.40 19.02
N SER A 238 -4.03 -21.99 18.70
CA SER A 238 -5.21 -22.86 18.86
C SER A 238 -5.14 -24.07 17.92
N LEU A 239 -4.65 -23.90 16.70
CA LEU A 239 -4.44 -25.01 15.76
C LEU A 239 -3.34 -25.97 16.22
N ALA A 240 -2.27 -25.46 16.83
CA ALA A 240 -1.14 -26.28 17.27
C ALA A 240 -1.42 -27.04 18.58
N PHE A 241 -2.16 -26.43 19.51
CA PHE A 241 -2.28 -26.91 20.88
C PHE A 241 -3.71 -27.12 21.38
N ALA A 242 -4.73 -26.75 20.60
CA ALA A 242 -6.14 -26.83 21.00
C ALA A 242 -7.02 -27.36 19.86
N SER A 243 -8.26 -26.88 19.75
CA SER A 243 -9.24 -27.34 18.75
C SER A 243 -9.11 -26.67 17.38
N GLY A 244 -8.28 -25.62 17.28
CA GLY A 244 -8.27 -24.71 16.12
C GLY A 244 -9.42 -23.71 16.10
N ASN A 245 -10.47 -23.89 16.91
CA ASN A 245 -11.56 -22.92 17.00
C ASN A 245 -11.16 -21.74 17.89
N VAL A 246 -11.39 -20.52 17.41
CA VAL A 246 -11.08 -19.28 18.11
C VAL A 246 -12.25 -18.31 17.91
N VAL A 247 -12.80 -17.81 19.00
CA VAL A 247 -13.73 -16.67 18.98
C VAL A 247 -13.18 -15.63 19.92
N VAL A 248 -12.87 -14.45 19.40
CA VAL A 248 -12.48 -13.28 20.18
C VAL A 248 -13.52 -12.21 19.90
N GLY A 249 -14.23 -11.78 20.93
CA GLY A 249 -15.40 -10.92 20.73
C GLY A 249 -16.71 -11.57 21.15
N ASP A 250 -17.74 -10.75 21.34
CA ASP A 250 -19.13 -11.17 21.32
C ASP A 250 -19.61 -11.14 19.86
N PRO A 251 -19.91 -12.29 19.22
CA PRO A 251 -20.32 -12.34 17.82
C PRO A 251 -21.58 -11.56 17.48
N ASP A 252 -22.46 -11.38 18.46
CA ASP A 252 -23.71 -10.61 18.30
C ASP A 252 -23.54 -9.16 18.79
N GLY A 253 -22.35 -8.83 19.32
CA GLY A 253 -22.03 -7.55 19.93
C GLY A 253 -21.10 -6.68 19.09
N TRP A 254 -21.01 -5.40 19.46
CA TRP A 254 -20.18 -4.42 18.75
C TRP A 254 -18.67 -4.63 18.93
N TRP A 255 -18.25 -5.41 19.92
CA TRP A 255 -16.84 -5.72 20.21
C TRP A 255 -16.38 -7.06 19.61
N PHE A 256 -17.15 -7.61 18.65
CA PHE A 256 -16.74 -8.76 17.86
C PHE A 256 -15.41 -8.48 17.15
N LEU A 257 -14.40 -9.34 17.31
CA LEU A 257 -13.09 -9.15 16.65
C LEU A 257 -12.88 -10.17 15.54
N VAL A 258 -12.93 -11.46 15.87
CA VAL A 258 -12.68 -12.55 14.94
C VAL A 258 -13.37 -13.84 15.39
N ARG A 259 -13.80 -14.64 14.42
CA ARG A 259 -14.17 -16.04 14.59
C ARG A 259 -13.41 -16.87 13.57
N HIS A 260 -12.70 -17.88 14.03
CA HIS A 260 -12.06 -18.91 13.23
C HIS A 260 -12.62 -20.26 13.66
N GLU A 261 -13.20 -21.01 12.74
CA GLU A 261 -13.84 -22.30 13.01
C GLU A 261 -13.38 -23.36 12.02
N VAL A 262 -12.87 -24.48 12.53
CA VAL A 262 -12.47 -25.64 11.74
C VAL A 262 -13.70 -26.48 11.44
N ARG A 263 -13.91 -26.81 10.16
CA ARG A 263 -15.02 -27.64 9.69
C ARG A 263 -14.61 -29.12 9.69
N ALA A 264 -15.59 -30.01 9.85
CA ALA A 264 -15.39 -31.46 9.84
C ALA A 264 -14.71 -32.01 8.55
N GLY A 265 -14.76 -31.27 7.44
CA GLY A 265 -14.08 -31.61 6.18
C GLY A 265 -12.65 -31.08 6.04
N GLY A 266 -12.02 -30.59 7.10
CA GLY A 266 -10.63 -30.09 7.09
C GLY A 266 -10.43 -28.68 6.55
N GLY A 267 -11.51 -27.99 6.15
CA GLY A 267 -11.50 -26.56 5.86
C GLY A 267 -11.73 -25.70 7.10
N ALA A 268 -11.65 -24.38 6.95
CA ALA A 268 -11.96 -23.44 8.02
C ALA A 268 -12.82 -22.27 7.51
N ILE A 269 -13.52 -21.61 8.45
CA ILE A 269 -14.16 -20.33 8.22
C ILE A 269 -13.40 -19.28 9.02
N LEU A 270 -13.19 -18.11 8.42
CA LEU A 270 -12.70 -16.92 9.09
C LEU A 270 -13.72 -15.79 8.91
N GLU A 271 -14.23 -15.27 10.01
CA GLU A 271 -15.12 -14.13 10.07
C GLU A 271 -14.44 -13.01 10.86
N ILE A 272 -14.55 -11.78 10.36
CA ILE A 272 -13.87 -10.60 10.92
C ILE A 272 -14.94 -9.61 11.38
N GLY A 273 -14.86 -9.17 12.63
CA GLY A 273 -15.70 -8.10 13.16
C GLY A 273 -15.25 -6.73 12.65
N THR A 274 -15.56 -6.44 11.39
CA THR A 274 -15.10 -5.24 10.67
C THR A 274 -15.29 -3.94 11.45
N PRO A 275 -16.47 -3.67 12.06
CA PRO A 275 -16.70 -2.39 12.74
C PRO A 275 -15.72 -2.18 13.90
N PHE A 276 -15.48 -3.23 14.69
CA PHE A 276 -14.59 -3.16 15.84
C PHE A 276 -13.13 -3.04 15.42
N VAL A 277 -12.69 -3.85 14.45
CA VAL A 277 -11.31 -3.78 13.91
C VAL A 277 -11.03 -2.40 13.33
N ALA A 278 -11.98 -1.81 12.60
CA ALA A 278 -11.86 -0.46 12.06
C ALA A 278 -11.79 0.58 13.19
N ALA A 279 -12.67 0.49 14.20
CA ALA A 279 -12.68 1.40 15.33
C ALA A 279 -11.37 1.35 16.14
N LEU A 280 -10.87 0.15 16.44
CA LEU A 280 -9.59 -0.05 17.13
C LEU A 280 -8.42 0.54 16.34
N SER A 281 -8.39 0.28 15.03
CA SER A 281 -7.31 0.76 14.17
C SER A 281 -7.34 2.29 14.02
N LEU A 282 -8.52 2.89 13.84
CA LEU A 282 -8.67 4.35 13.82
C LEU A 282 -8.30 4.98 15.17
N GLY A 283 -8.75 4.40 16.28
CA GLY A 283 -8.39 4.83 17.63
C GLY A 283 -6.88 4.79 17.90
N GLY A 284 -6.21 3.72 17.45
CA GLY A 284 -4.75 3.62 17.51
C GLY A 284 -4.04 4.70 16.70
N GLY A 285 -4.57 5.06 15.53
CA GLY A 285 -4.10 6.20 14.73
C GLY A 285 -4.19 7.54 15.46
N VAL A 286 -5.33 7.80 16.11
CA VAL A 286 -5.52 9.02 16.92
C VAL A 286 -4.51 9.05 18.08
N LEU A 287 -4.40 7.96 18.84
CA LEU A 287 -3.48 7.85 19.98
C LEU A 287 -2.03 8.07 19.54
N TRP A 288 -1.59 7.40 18.47
CA TRP A 288 -0.25 7.58 17.92
C TRP A 288 0.05 9.04 17.57
N THR A 289 -0.92 9.71 16.94
CA THR A 289 -0.77 11.12 16.54
C THR A 289 -0.63 12.03 17.75
N VAL A 290 -1.42 11.81 18.80
CA VAL A 290 -1.33 12.55 20.06
C VAL A 290 0.05 12.35 20.69
N LEU A 291 0.53 11.10 20.78
CA LEU A 291 1.83 10.77 21.35
C LEU A 291 2.99 11.42 20.59
N VAL A 292 3.03 11.27 19.26
CA VAL A 292 4.08 11.87 18.42
C VAL A 292 4.07 13.39 18.51
N THR A 293 2.88 14.00 18.56
CA THR A 293 2.76 15.47 18.67
C THR A 293 3.20 15.95 20.05
N ALA A 294 2.89 15.22 21.11
CA ALA A 294 3.32 15.53 22.47
C ALA A 294 4.85 15.46 22.60
N VAL A 295 5.47 14.38 22.12
CA VAL A 295 6.93 14.19 22.15
C VAL A 295 7.66 15.30 21.38
N ARG A 296 7.13 15.72 20.22
CA ARG A 296 7.72 16.81 19.42
C ARG A 296 7.62 18.20 20.07
N ARG A 297 6.69 18.40 21.01
CA ARG A 297 6.57 19.66 21.76
C ARG A 297 7.52 19.71 22.95
N THR A 298 8.01 18.55 23.41
CA THR A 298 8.90 18.42 24.58
C THR A 298 10.37 18.26 24.20
N ALA A 299 10.68 18.04 22.92
CA ALA A 299 12.03 17.93 22.36
C ALA A 299 12.43 19.24 21.68
#